data_AF-A0A958XQA8-F1
#
_entry.id   AF-A0A958XQA8-F1
#
_cell.length_a   1.000
_cell.length_b   1.000
_cell.length_c   1.000
_cell.angle_alpha   90.00
_cell.angle_beta   90.00
_cell.angle_gamma   90.00
#
_symmetry.space_group_name_H-M   'P 1'
#
loop_
_entity.id
_entity.type
_entity.pdbx_description
1 polymer ?
#
loop_
_entity_poly.entity_id
_entity_poly.type
_entity_poly.pdbx_seq_one_letter_code
_entity_poly.pdbx_strand_id
1 'polypeptide(L)'
;MKPTLVITLLALTGLFACRTADIVIDPALSANAVGMPVKGRNGWQIGQIIRYGEYTTDKVRRGWTKGYDVPFIVRFQGAKEKLSFAQFGPENMRVEVSCISKFKNVEIE
;
A
#
# COMPACT_ATOMS: atom_id res chain seq x y z
N MET A 1 5.82 18.52 37.03
CA MET A 1 6.34 18.67 35.64
C MET A 1 5.35 19.52 34.87
N LYS A 2 5.79 20.57 34.16
CA LYS A 2 4.85 21.47 33.45
C LYS A 2 4.16 20.68 32.33
N PRO A 3 2.81 20.70 32.23
CA PRO A 3 2.07 19.90 31.25
C PRO A 3 2.44 20.24 29.80
N THR A 4 2.88 21.47 29.55
CA THR A 4 3.42 21.91 28.26
C THR A 4 4.63 21.10 27.81
N LEU A 5 5.51 20.68 28.72
CA LEU A 5 6.73 19.93 28.39
C LEU A 5 6.42 18.50 27.95
N VAL A 6 5.38 17.89 28.55
CA VAL A 6 4.90 16.54 28.21
C VAL A 6 4.23 16.54 26.83
N ILE A 7 3.42 17.55 26.53
CA ILE A 7 2.73 17.68 25.23
C ILE A 7 3.75 17.88 24.10
N THR A 8 4.76 18.73 24.29
CA THR A 8 5.81 18.94 23.28
C THR A 8 6.63 17.66 23.04
N LEU A 9 6.94 16.90 24.08
CA LEU A 9 7.67 15.65 23.96
C LEU A 9 6.85 14.57 23.21
N LEU A 10 5.54 14.49 23.48
CA LEU A 10 4.64 13.55 22.81
C LEU A 10 4.43 13.92 21.33
N ALA A 11 4.36 15.21 21.01
CA ALA A 11 4.27 15.67 19.62
C ALA A 11 5.55 15.36 18.83
N LEU A 12 6.73 15.49 19.45
CA LEU A 12 8.01 15.22 18.79
C LEU A 12 8.20 13.74 18.45
N THR A 13 7.75 12.83 19.33
CA THR A 13 7.88 11.37 19.09
C THR A 13 6.88 10.86 18.04
N GLY A 14 5.73 11.51 17.87
CA GLY A 14 4.75 11.16 16.84
C GLY A 14 5.25 11.35 15.40
N LEU A 15 6.18 12.28 15.17
CA LEU A 15 6.70 12.59 13.84
C LEU A 15 7.66 11.51 13.29
N PHE A 16 8.35 10.76 14.16
CA PHE A 16 9.28 9.70 13.74
C PHE A 16 8.58 8.35 13.47
N ALA A 17 7.31 8.20 13.84
CA ALA A 17 6.54 6.98 13.60
C ALA A 17 6.04 6.83 12.15
N CYS A 18 6.06 7.92 11.37
CA CYS A 18 5.66 7.92 9.96
C CYS A 18 6.81 7.46 9.05
N ARG A 19 7.33 6.24 9.26
CA ARG A 19 8.30 5.64 8.34
C ARG A 19 7.55 4.75 7.34
N THR A 20 7.81 4.96 6.05
CA THR A 20 7.27 4.09 4.99
C THR A 20 7.75 2.67 5.23
N ALA A 21 6.84 1.69 5.15
CA ALA A 21 7.19 0.28 5.28
C ALA A 21 8.28 -0.08 4.25
N ASP A 22 9.39 -0.62 4.73
CA ASP A 22 10.48 -1.12 3.89
C ASP A 22 10.16 -2.57 3.53
N ILE A 23 10.13 -2.88 2.24
CA ILE A 23 9.86 -4.23 1.74
C ILE A 23 11.23 -4.85 1.49
N VAL A 24 11.51 -5.99 2.12
CA VAL A 24 12.72 -6.75 1.82
C VAL A 24 12.61 -7.28 0.39
N ILE A 25 13.45 -6.78 -0.50
CA ILE A 25 13.54 -7.22 -1.89
C ILE A 25 14.68 -8.23 -2.00
N ASP A 26 14.44 -9.33 -2.70
CA ASP A 26 15.49 -10.30 -3.03
C ASP A 26 16.64 -9.59 -3.79
N PRO A 27 17.91 -9.72 -3.36
CA PRO A 27 19.05 -9.16 -4.07
C PRO A 27 19.12 -9.58 -5.55
N ALA A 28 18.70 -10.80 -5.88
CA ALA A 28 18.64 -11.29 -7.26
C ALA A 28 17.62 -10.52 -8.11
N LEU A 29 16.49 -10.10 -7.52
CA LEU A 29 15.53 -9.24 -8.20
C LEU A 29 16.09 -7.84 -8.39
N SER A 30 16.82 -7.32 -7.40
CA SER A 30 17.41 -5.98 -7.43
C SER A 30 18.52 -5.86 -8.49
N ALA A 31 19.23 -6.95 -8.79
CA ALA A 31 20.27 -6.99 -9.81
C ALA A 31 19.72 -7.06 -11.25
N ASN A 32 18.53 -7.62 -11.44
CA ASN A 32 17.96 -7.91 -12.76
C ASN A 32 16.75 -7.05 -13.14
N ALA A 33 16.12 -6.37 -12.17
CA ALA A 33 14.95 -5.54 -12.42
C ALA A 33 15.33 -4.07 -12.65
N VAL A 34 14.68 -3.44 -13.63
CA VAL A 34 14.79 -1.99 -13.83
C VAL A 34 13.95 -1.28 -12.78
N GLY A 35 14.61 -0.60 -11.85
CA GLY A 35 13.94 0.24 -10.86
C GLY A 35 13.24 1.44 -11.51
N MET A 36 11.92 1.55 -11.33
CA MET A 36 11.15 2.70 -11.80
C MET A 36 10.89 3.69 -10.67
N PRO A 37 11.23 4.99 -10.82
CA PRO A 37 10.94 5.98 -9.81
C PRO A 37 9.42 6.20 -9.71
N VAL A 38 8.89 6.00 -8.51
CA VAL A 38 7.46 6.15 -8.23
C VAL A 38 7.14 7.56 -7.76
N LYS A 39 6.33 8.29 -8.52
CA LYS A 39 5.79 9.61 -8.17
C LYS A 39 4.43 9.47 -7.49
N GLY A 40 4.14 10.39 -6.58
CA GLY A 40 2.87 10.41 -5.84
C GLY A 40 2.80 9.44 -4.66
N ARG A 41 3.84 8.63 -4.39
CA ARG A 41 3.87 7.68 -3.25
C ARG A 41 4.00 8.34 -1.87
N ASN A 42 4.61 9.53 -1.80
CA ASN A 42 4.94 10.21 -0.55
C ASN A 42 3.87 11.27 -0.22
N GLY A 43 3.57 11.45 1.06
CA GLY A 43 2.64 12.47 1.55
C GLY A 43 1.26 11.92 1.92
N TRP A 44 0.24 12.77 1.80
CA TRP A 44 -1.12 12.44 2.21
C TRP A 44 -1.73 11.37 1.29
N GLN A 45 -2.15 10.23 1.87
CA GLN A 45 -2.60 9.06 1.09
C GLN A 45 -4.04 9.14 0.57
N ILE A 46 -4.80 10.16 0.98
CA ILE A 46 -6.19 10.37 0.55
C ILE A 46 -6.20 10.89 -0.90
N GLY A 47 -6.92 10.19 -1.79
CA GLY A 47 -7.01 10.57 -3.21
C GLY A 47 -5.68 10.44 -3.96
N GLN A 48 -4.74 9.66 -3.43
CA GLN A 48 -3.42 9.47 -4.02
C GLN A 48 -3.51 8.87 -5.42
N ILE A 49 -2.75 9.44 -6.35
CA ILE A 49 -2.54 8.92 -7.71
C ILE A 49 -1.05 8.62 -7.84
N ILE A 50 -0.73 7.40 -8.28
CA ILE A 50 0.64 6.91 -8.39
C ILE A 50 1.04 6.86 -9.87
N ARG A 51 2.28 7.27 -10.19
CA ARG A 51 2.85 7.22 -11.54
C ARG A 51 4.25 6.63 -11.53
N TYR A 52 4.55 5.74 -12.47
CA TYR A 52 5.87 5.12 -12.64
C TYR A 52 6.00 4.62 -14.08
N GLY A 53 7.12 4.94 -14.74
CA GLY A 53 7.27 4.66 -16.18
C GLY A 53 6.08 5.21 -16.99
N GLU A 54 5.48 4.35 -17.81
CA GLU A 54 4.29 4.64 -18.62
C GLU A 54 2.97 4.32 -17.91
N TYR A 55 3.04 3.94 -16.63
CA TYR A 55 1.87 3.53 -15.85
C TYR A 55 1.37 4.65 -14.94
N THR A 56 0.04 4.74 -14.83
CA THR A 56 -0.63 5.63 -13.87
C THR A 56 -1.80 4.90 -13.22
N THR A 57 -2.14 5.26 -11.99
CA THR A 57 -3.35 4.76 -11.33
C THR A 57 -4.48 5.78 -11.38
N ASP A 58 -5.72 5.35 -11.14
CA ASP A 58 -6.74 6.25 -10.61
C ASP A 58 -6.49 6.54 -9.12
N LYS A 59 -7.48 7.13 -8.44
CA LYS A 59 -7.40 7.38 -6.99
C LYS A 59 -7.32 6.05 -6.25
N VAL A 60 -6.21 5.82 -5.58
CA VAL A 60 -6.00 4.63 -4.75
C VAL A 60 -7.00 4.62 -3.60
N ARG A 61 -7.92 3.67 -3.64
CA ARG A 61 -8.95 3.47 -2.62
C ARG A 61 -8.39 2.57 -1.54
N ARG A 62 -8.47 3.04 -0.29
CA ARG A 62 -8.01 2.32 0.90
C ARG A 62 -9.18 2.14 1.83
N GLY A 63 -9.32 0.96 2.41
CA GLY A 63 -10.38 0.69 3.36
C GLY A 63 -10.01 -0.43 4.31
N TRP A 64 -10.62 -0.38 5.49
CA TRP A 64 -10.66 -1.50 6.40
C TRP A 64 -11.62 -2.55 5.84
N THR A 65 -11.20 -3.80 5.83
CA THR A 65 -12.08 -4.93 5.53
C THR A 65 -12.05 -5.94 6.68
N LYS A 66 -13.06 -6.79 6.78
CA LYS A 66 -13.11 -7.88 7.78
C LYS A 66 -12.78 -9.26 7.16
N GLY A 67 -12.84 -9.34 5.84
CA GLY A 67 -12.64 -10.53 5.03
C GLY A 67 -12.76 -10.17 3.56
N TYR A 68 -12.18 -10.96 2.67
CA TYR A 68 -12.32 -10.77 1.23
C TYR A 68 -12.37 -12.14 0.56
N ASP A 69 -13.38 -12.34 -0.28
CA ASP A 69 -13.51 -13.52 -1.13
C ASP A 69 -13.08 -13.10 -2.54
N VAL A 70 -11.95 -13.64 -3.02
CA VAL A 70 -11.56 -13.45 -4.43
C VAL A 70 -12.12 -14.65 -5.18
N PRO A 71 -12.81 -14.48 -6.32
CA PRO A 71 -13.50 -15.58 -7.01
C PRO A 71 -12.57 -16.59 -7.72
N PHE A 72 -11.33 -16.76 -7.27
CA PHE A 72 -10.50 -17.92 -7.56
C PHE A 72 -10.34 -18.76 -6.29
N ILE A 73 -9.72 -19.95 -6.36
CA ILE A 73 -9.73 -21.02 -5.35
C ILE A 73 -8.98 -20.66 -4.03
N VAL A 74 -9.14 -19.45 -3.50
CA VAL A 74 -8.47 -18.99 -2.28
C VAL A 74 -9.41 -18.10 -1.48
N ARG A 75 -9.78 -18.57 -0.30
CA ARG A 75 -10.53 -17.78 0.69
C ARG A 75 -9.58 -17.17 1.70
N PHE A 76 -9.67 -15.86 1.85
CA PHE A 76 -8.82 -15.11 2.76
C PHE A 76 -9.57 -14.74 4.04
N GLN A 77 -9.30 -15.46 5.13
CA GLN A 77 -9.91 -15.18 6.43
C GLN A 77 -9.13 -14.12 7.23
N GLY A 78 -9.89 -13.20 7.84
CA GLY A 78 -9.35 -12.20 8.75
C GLY A 78 -8.49 -11.11 8.10
N ALA A 79 -8.62 -10.90 6.79
CA ALA A 79 -8.03 -9.74 6.11
C ALA A 79 -8.48 -8.45 6.79
N LYS A 80 -7.53 -7.56 7.11
CA LYS A 80 -7.82 -6.29 7.80
C LYS A 80 -7.73 -5.07 6.89
N GLU A 81 -6.99 -5.19 5.80
CA GLU A 81 -6.68 -4.07 4.92
C GLU A 81 -6.91 -4.44 3.46
N LYS A 82 -7.53 -3.50 2.74
CA LYS A 82 -7.73 -3.57 1.29
C LYS A 82 -7.27 -2.28 0.65
N LEU A 83 -6.59 -2.44 -0.48
CA LEU A 83 -6.23 -1.37 -1.39
C LEU A 83 -6.71 -1.74 -2.79
N SER A 84 -7.35 -0.82 -3.50
CA SER A 84 -7.84 -1.06 -4.86
C SER A 84 -7.73 0.18 -5.74
N PHE A 85 -7.35 -0.01 -7.00
CA PHE A 85 -7.22 1.05 -8.00
C PHE A 85 -7.28 0.48 -9.42
N ALA A 86 -7.68 1.30 -10.38
CA ALA A 86 -7.46 1.03 -11.79
C ALA A 86 -6.03 1.45 -12.16
N GLN A 87 -5.29 0.57 -12.81
CA GLN A 87 -4.00 0.85 -13.42
C GLN A 87 -4.18 1.05 -14.92
N PHE A 88 -3.60 2.11 -15.43
CA PHE A 88 -3.53 2.43 -16.85
C PHE A 88 -2.08 2.25 -17.30
N GLY A 89 -1.88 1.46 -18.34
CA GLY A 89 -0.57 1.20 -18.93
C GLY A 89 -0.45 1.70 -20.38
N PRO A 90 0.59 1.26 -21.09
CA PRO A 90 0.75 1.52 -22.51
C PRO A 90 -0.48 1.07 -23.30
N GLU A 91 -0.74 1.72 -24.44
CA GLU A 91 -1.84 1.36 -25.36
C GLU A 91 -3.26 1.42 -24.74
N ASN A 92 -3.48 2.29 -23.75
CA ASN A 92 -4.75 2.43 -23.03
C ASN A 92 -5.23 1.13 -22.34
N MET A 93 -4.31 0.20 -22.07
CA MET A 93 -4.64 -0.98 -21.28
C MET A 93 -5.05 -0.56 -19.87
N ARG A 94 -6.21 -1.04 -19.43
CA ARG A 94 -6.74 -0.79 -18.09
C ARG A 94 -6.91 -2.11 -17.35
N VAL A 95 -6.32 -2.18 -16.16
CA VAL A 95 -6.42 -3.35 -15.27
C VAL A 95 -6.92 -2.89 -13.91
N GLU A 96 -7.91 -3.60 -13.36
CA GLU A 96 -8.35 -3.40 -11.97
C GLU A 96 -7.43 -4.17 -11.04
N VAL A 97 -6.77 -3.46 -10.12
CA VAL A 97 -5.84 -4.02 -9.15
C VAL A 97 -6.50 -4.02 -7.78
N SER A 98 -6.50 -5.18 -7.13
CA SER A 98 -6.92 -5.33 -5.73
C SER A 98 -5.80 -5.99 -4.93
N CYS A 99 -5.30 -5.28 -3.94
CA CYS A 99 -4.31 -5.77 -2.98
C CYS A 99 -4.99 -5.95 -1.63
N ILE A 100 -4.85 -7.13 -1.04
CA ILE A 100 -5.45 -7.46 0.25
C ILE A 100 -4.31 -7.94 1.15
N SER A 101 -4.30 -7.49 2.40
CA SER A 101 -3.21 -7.77 3.33
C SER A 101 -3.71 -8.04 4.75
N LYS A 102 -2.76 -8.45 5.62
CA LYS A 102 -2.99 -8.79 7.03
C LYS A 102 -3.99 -9.93 7.20
N PHE A 103 -3.81 -11.00 6.42
CA PHE A 103 -4.55 -12.24 6.59
C PHE A 103 -4.16 -12.91 7.91
N LYS A 104 -5.12 -13.56 8.57
CA LYS A 104 -4.82 -14.45 9.70
C LYS A 104 -4.45 -15.85 9.19
N ASN A 105 -5.24 -16.36 8.26
CA ASN A 105 -5.05 -17.65 7.60
C ASN A 105 -5.40 -17.50 6.11
N VAL A 106 -4.73 -18.28 5.27
CA VAL A 106 -5.06 -18.44 3.87
C VAL A 106 -5.56 -19.88 3.71
N GLU A 107 -6.81 -20.05 3.32
CA GLU A 107 -7.40 -21.36 3.02
C GLU A 107 -7.41 -21.52 1.50
N ILE A 108 -6.74 -22.57 1.02
CA ILE A 108 -6.74 -22.99 -0.38
C ILE A 108 -7.67 -24.18 -0.43
N GLU A 109 -8.72 -24.11 -1.26
CA GLU A 109 -9.68 -25.22 -1.47
C GLU A 109 -9.28 -26.13 -2.64
#